data_AF-A0A6B0C291-F1
#
_entry.id   AF-A0A6B0C291-F1
#
_cell.length_a   1.000
_cell.length_b   1.000
_cell.length_c   1.000
_cell.angle_alpha   90.00
_cell.angle_beta   90.00
_cell.angle_gamma   90.00
#
_symmetry.space_group_name_H-M   'P 1'
#
loop_
_entity.id
_entity.type
_entity.pdbx_description
1 polymer ?
#
loop_
_entity_poly.entity_id
_entity_poly.type
_entity_poly.pdbx_seq_one_letter_code
_entity_poly.pdbx_strand_id
1 'polypeptide(L)' 'ELTSLLGNISRLDNGHFAHLHATFGTQSYETFSGHLAKAIVSATAEIILTVTDLDIQRSFNDAVGLNLLDPQ' A
#
# COMPACT_ATOMS: atom_id res chain seq x y z
N GLU A 1 13.61 10.92 2.29
CA GLU A 1 13.94 9.49 2.38
C GLU A 1 12.70 8.63 2.60
N LEU A 2 12.56 7.52 1.86
CA LEU A 2 11.55 6.50 2.17
C LEU A 2 12.06 5.68 3.36
N THR A 3 11.53 5.91 4.56
CA THR A 3 12.01 5.23 5.78
C THR A 3 11.25 3.93 6.04
N SER A 4 10.01 3.82 5.56
CA SER A 4 9.25 2.58 5.57
C SER A 4 8.21 2.56 4.46
N LEU A 5 7.96 1.37 3.92
CA LEU A 5 6.86 1.06 3.01
C LEU A 5 6.20 -0.22 3.49
N LEU A 6 4.95 -0.15 3.93
CA LEU A 6 4.19 -1.30 4.41
C LEU A 6 2.86 -1.38 3.67
N GLY A 7 2.45 -2.60 3.34
CA GLY A 7 1.17 -2.80 2.69
C GLY A 7 0.96 -4.22 2.22
N ASN A 8 -0.05 -4.38 1.38
CA ASN A 8 -0.37 -5.65 0.72
C ASN A 8 -0.72 -5.42 -0.75
N ILE A 9 -0.60 -6.50 -1.51
CA ILE A 9 -1.10 -6.60 -2.87
C ILE A 9 -2.25 -7.61 -2.83
N SER A 10 -3.44 -7.18 -3.21
CA SER A 10 -4.65 -8.00 -3.30
C SER A 10 -5.26 -7.84 -4.69
N ARG A 11 -6.49 -8.31 -4.87
CA ARG A 11 -7.28 -8.02 -6.07
C ARG A 11 -8.37 -6.99 -5.80
N LEU A 12 -8.70 -6.23 -6.84
CA LEU A 12 -9.87 -5.37 -6.91
C LEU A 12 -10.34 -5.40 -8.37
N ASP A 13 -11.62 -5.70 -8.58
CA ASP A 13 -12.17 -5.99 -9.91
C ASP A 13 -11.33 -7.07 -10.65
N ASN A 14 -10.85 -6.75 -11.85
CA ASN A 14 -10.06 -7.66 -12.70
C ASN A 14 -8.53 -7.43 -12.57
N GLY A 15 -8.07 -6.65 -11.59
CA GLY A 15 -6.68 -6.22 -11.49
C GLY A 15 -6.02 -6.46 -10.13
N HIS A 16 -4.72 -6.22 -10.07
CA HIS A 16 -3.97 -6.15 -8.82
C HIS A 16 -4.14 -4.78 -8.18
N PHE A 17 -4.29 -4.76 -6.86
CA PHE A 17 -4.44 -3.55 -6.07
C PHE A 17 -3.42 -3.54 -4.93
N ALA A 18 -2.54 -2.54 -4.93
CA ALA A 18 -1.58 -2.32 -3.85
C ALA A 18 -2.16 -1.31 -2.86
N HIS A 19 -2.38 -1.73 -1.61
CA HIS A 19 -2.70 -0.80 -0.52
C HIS A 19 -1.43 -0.55 0.29
N LEU A 20 -0.84 0.64 0.13
CA LEU A 20 0.44 0.98 0.72
C LEU A 20 0.31 2.16 1.68
N HIS A 21 0.99 2.06 2.82
CA HIS A 21 1.30 3.17 3.69
C HIS A 21 2.82 3.38 3.69
N ALA A 22 3.24 4.64 3.75
CA ALA A 22 4.65 4.98 3.73
C ALA A 22 4.98 6.06 4.74
N THR A 23 6.21 6.05 5.23
CA THR A 23 6.79 7.14 6.02
C THR A 23 7.96 7.74 5.25
N PHE A 24 7.97 9.06 5.15
CA PHE A 24 8.99 9.84 4.47
C PHE A 24 9.68 10.81 5.42
N GLY A 25 11.00 10.75 5.48
CA GLY A 25 11.83 11.72 6.19
C GLY A 25 12.18 12.93 5.33
N THR A 26 12.10 14.13 5.91
CA THR A 26 12.58 15.38 5.31
C THR A 26 14.07 15.61 5.59
N GLN A 27 14.65 16.66 5.00
CA GLN A 27 16.01 17.09 5.30
C GLN A 27 16.19 17.57 6.76
N SER A 28 15.11 17.99 7.42
CA SER A 28 15.10 18.41 8.84
C SER A 28 14.84 17.26 9.81
N TYR A 29 14.83 16.01 9.32
CA TYR A 29 14.52 14.79 10.08
C TYR A 29 13.08 14.69 10.61
N GLU A 30 12.18 15.56 10.14
CA GLU A 30 10.74 15.40 10.36
C GLU A 30 10.21 14.25 9.50
N THR A 31 9.13 13.61 9.96
CA THR A 31 8.50 12.51 9.23
C THR A 31 7.07 12.85 8.82
N PHE A 32 6.74 12.58 7.56
CA PHE A 32 5.36 12.53 7.08
C PHE A 32 4.97 11.07 6.86
N SER A 33 3.79 10.66 7.34
CA SER A 33 3.33 9.28 7.28
C SER A 33 1.85 9.19 6.98
N GLY A 34 1.43 8.15 6.26
CA GLY A 34 0.03 7.92 5.93
C GLY A 34 -0.16 7.00 4.73
N HIS A 35 -1.36 7.06 4.14
CA HIS A 35 -1.70 6.34 2.92
C HIS A 35 -0.90 6.88 1.73
N LEU A 36 -0.21 6.00 1.01
CA LEU A 36 0.60 6.36 -0.15
C LEU A 36 -0.25 6.27 -1.43
N ALA A 37 -0.68 7.42 -1.93
CA ALA A 37 -1.38 7.49 -3.22
C ALA A 37 -0.41 7.37 -4.41
N LYS A 38 0.74 8.06 -4.35
CA LYS A 38 1.78 8.04 -5.39
C LYS A 38 3.10 8.58 -4.84
N ALA A 39 4.21 7.99 -5.27
CA ALA A 39 5.56 8.55 -5.12
C ALA A 39 6.38 8.24 -6.38
N ILE A 40 7.46 8.99 -6.57
CA ILE A 40 8.43 8.78 -7.66
C ILE A 40 9.74 8.32 -7.03
N VAL A 41 10.25 7.18 -7.48
CA VAL A 41 11.57 6.70 -7.08
C VAL A 41 12.63 7.57 -7.74
N SER A 42 13.46 8.25 -6.94
CA SER A 42 14.53 9.11 -7.45
C SER A 42 15.82 8.32 -7.68
N ALA A 43 16.33 7.68 -6.62
CA ALA A 43 17.56 6.87 -6.68
C ALA A 43 17.23 5.37 -6.65
N THR A 44 16.80 4.85 -5.50
CA THR A 44 16.42 3.45 -5.32
C THR A 44 15.15 3.32 -4.49
N ALA A 45 14.46 2.19 -4.66
CA ALA A 45 13.45 1.70 -3.76
C ALA A 45 13.62 0.19 -3.66
N GLU A 46 14.11 -0.28 -2.52
CA GLU A 46 14.38 -1.69 -2.28
C GLU A 46 13.14 -2.27 -1.58
N ILE A 47 12.38 -3.10 -2.30
CA ILE A 47 11.08 -3.62 -1.86
C ILE A 47 11.16 -5.13 -1.78
N ILE A 48 10.81 -5.68 -0.61
CA ILE A 48 10.71 -7.12 -0.38
C ILE A 48 9.23 -7.50 -0.42
N LEU A 49 8.89 -8.46 -1.29
CA LEU A 49 7.55 -9.04 -1.37
C LEU A 49 7.56 -10.44 -0.76
N THR A 50 6.67 -10.68 0.20
CA THR A 50 6.38 -12.03 0.69
C THR A 50 5.14 -12.53 -0.02
N VAL A 51 5.30 -13.57 -0.84
CA VAL A 51 4.21 -14.13 -1.65
C VAL A 51 3.46 -15.17 -0.82
N THR A 52 2.13 -15.18 -0.94
CA THR A 52 1.24 -16.17 -0.34
C THR A 52 0.34 -16.77 -1.40
N ASP A 53 -0.17 -17.98 -1.17
CA ASP A 53 -1.13 -18.63 -2.07
C ASP A 53 -2.59 -18.11 -1.90
N LEU A 54 -2.80 -17.12 -1.01
CA LEU A 54 -4.09 -16.49 -0.79
C LEU A 54 -4.46 -15.58 -1.96
N ASP A 55 -5.64 -15.79 -2.56
CA ASP A 55 -6.23 -14.91 -3.56
C ASP A 55 -7.33 -14.05 -2.92
N ILE A 56 -6.91 -12.94 -2.30
CA ILE A 56 -7.82 -12.07 -1.53
C ILE A 56 -8.41 -11.00 -2.44
N GLN A 57 -9.74 -10.95 -2.51
CA GLN A 57 -10.48 -9.90 -3.21
C GLN A 57 -10.73 -8.70 -2.31
N ARG A 58 -11.16 -7.59 -2.92
CA ARG A 58 -11.68 -6.44 -2.21
C ARG A 58 -13.12 -6.18 -2.62
N SER A 59 -13.97 -5.94 -1.62
CA SER A 59 -15.39 -5.64 -1.80
C SER A 59 -15.70 -4.24 -1.31
N PHE A 60 -16.45 -3.46 -2.09
CA PHE A 60 -16.88 -2.13 -1.69
C PHE A 60 -17.88 -2.24 -0.52
N ASN A 61 -17.61 -1.50 0.55
CA ASN A 61 -18.50 -1.43 1.70
C ASN A 61 -19.18 -0.06 1.74
N ASP A 62 -20.48 -0.02 1.45
CA ASP A 62 -21.27 1.21 1.37
C ASP A 62 -21.32 2.00 2.69
N ALA A 63 -21.25 1.31 3.84
CA ALA A 63 -21.34 1.96 5.14
C ALA A 63 -20.10 2.83 5.45
N VAL A 64 -18.95 2.48 4.87
CA VAL A 64 -17.68 3.22 5.07
C VAL A 64 -17.16 3.88 3.79
N GLY A 65 -17.72 3.55 2.62
CA GLY A 65 -17.33 4.10 1.32
C GLY A 65 -15.96 3.65 0.82
N LEU A 66 -15.52 2.44 1.19
CA LEU A 66 -14.16 1.93 0.90
C LEU A 66 -14.16 0.49 0.41
N ASN A 67 -13.13 0.14 -0.38
CA ASN A 67 -12.83 -1.23 -0.79
C ASN A 67 -12.02 -1.96 0.30
N LEU A 68 -12.68 -2.84 1.05
CA LEU A 68 -12.07 -3.58 2.16
C LEU A 68 -11.55 -4.94 1.69
N LEU A 69 -10.55 -5.50 2.37
CA LEU A 69 -10.13 -6.89 2.12
C LEU A 69 -11.30 -7.81 2.47
N ASP A 70 -11.62 -8.71 1.55
CA ASP A 70 -12.68 -9.70 1.66
C ASP A 70 -12.06 -11.10 1.58
N PRO A 71 -11.69 -11.69 2.72
CA PRO A 71 -11.23 -13.07 2.76
C PRO A 71 -12.46 -13.97 2.57
N GLN A 72 -12.65 -14.48 1.35
CA GLN A 72 -13.68 -15.48 1.07
C GLN A 72 -13.57 -16.69 2.02
#